data_AF-A0A0G0R4S2-F1
#
_entry.id   AF-A0A0G0R4S2-F1
#
_cell.length_a   1.000
_cell.length_b   1.000
_cell.length_c   1.000
_cell.angle_alpha   90.00
_cell.angle_beta   90.00
_cell.angle_gamma   90.00
#
_symmetry.space_group_name_H-M   'P 1'
#
loop_
_entity.id
_entity.type
_entity.pdbx_description
1 polymer ?
#
loop_
_entity_poly.entity_id
_entity_poly.type
_entity_poly.pdbx_seq_one_letter_code
_entity_poly.pdbx_strand_id
1 'polypeptide(L)'
;MSAVVHEVSHGLAALWQGDPTAKYADRLTLNPLKHLDPFGSVLLPLLLVFTRSPFFIAWAKPVPYNPYNLRNQKYGPAIVGAAGPLSNIFIALIFGFFLKVLLITGNISADFSSLAFAVFYYVILINLMLAFFNLIPFPPLDGSKLLFAFFPIREETKMYLEQYGFFFLIPFIVLFSGVIGTIIHSIQNAFFKVVVGI
;
A
#
# COMPACT_ATOMS: atom_id res chain seq x y z
N MET A 1 7.86 6.87 -4.39
CA MET A 1 7.77 5.94 -5.54
C MET A 1 7.04 4.64 -5.18
N SER A 2 7.25 4.02 -4.01
CA SER A 2 6.52 2.80 -3.62
C SER A 2 5.01 2.90 -3.73
N ALA A 3 4.39 3.97 -3.23
CA ALA A 3 2.94 4.19 -3.37
C ALA A 3 2.47 4.26 -4.84
N VAL A 4 3.29 4.82 -5.74
CA VAL A 4 2.95 4.86 -7.17
C VAL A 4 3.06 3.46 -7.78
N VAL A 5 4.09 2.68 -7.43
CA VAL A 5 4.22 1.29 -7.89
C VAL A 5 3.05 0.44 -7.38
N HIS A 6 2.63 0.65 -6.15
CA HIS A 6 1.46 0.02 -5.54
C HIS A 6 0.18 0.29 -6.35
N GLU A 7 -0.13 1.58 -6.59
CA GLU A 7 -1.29 2.00 -7.38
C GLU A 7 -1.26 1.48 -8.83
N VAL A 8 -0.11 1.59 -9.48
CA VAL A 8 0.07 1.07 -10.85
C VAL A 8 -0.09 -0.45 -10.88
N SER A 9 0.32 -1.17 -9.83
CA SER A 9 0.16 -2.63 -9.74
C SER A 9 -1.30 -3.04 -9.67
N HIS A 10 -2.16 -2.28 -8.99
CA HIS A 10 -3.61 -2.49 -9.05
C HIS A 10 -4.13 -2.33 -10.49
N GLY A 11 -3.75 -1.24 -11.17
CA GLY A 11 -4.16 -0.99 -12.55
C GLY A 11 -3.68 -2.05 -13.53
N LEU A 12 -2.45 -2.55 -13.36
CA LEU A 12 -1.90 -3.64 -14.17
C LEU A 12 -2.62 -4.95 -13.92
N ALA A 13 -2.94 -5.27 -12.67
CA ALA A 13 -3.71 -6.46 -12.33
C ALA A 13 -5.15 -6.38 -12.87
N ALA A 14 -5.78 -5.20 -12.81
CA ALA A 14 -7.10 -4.97 -13.41
C ALA A 14 -7.05 -5.17 -14.93
N LEU A 15 -6.04 -4.60 -15.61
CA LEU A 15 -5.83 -4.77 -17.04
C LEU A 15 -5.61 -6.23 -17.42
N TRP A 16 -4.80 -6.96 -16.65
CA TRP A 16 -4.57 -8.39 -16.86
C TRP A 16 -5.85 -9.21 -16.67
N GLN A 17 -6.69 -8.80 -15.71
CA GLN A 17 -8.03 -9.34 -15.52
C GLN A 17 -9.04 -8.84 -16.55
N GLY A 18 -8.66 -8.03 -17.54
CA GLY A 18 -9.52 -7.63 -18.66
C GLY A 18 -10.19 -6.27 -18.51
N ASP A 19 -9.90 -5.49 -17.46
CA ASP A 19 -10.42 -4.14 -17.27
C ASP A 19 -9.45 -3.06 -17.81
N PRO A 20 -9.76 -2.42 -18.94
CA PRO A 20 -8.90 -1.38 -19.52
C PRO A 20 -9.10 0.01 -18.91
N THR A 21 -9.95 0.19 -17.89
CA THR A 21 -10.29 1.49 -17.30
C THR A 21 -9.06 2.31 -16.92
N ALA A 22 -8.13 1.73 -16.16
CA ALA A 22 -6.89 2.41 -15.75
C ALA A 22 -5.99 2.80 -16.93
N LYS A 23 -6.00 2.00 -18.00
CA LYS A 23 -5.25 2.24 -19.23
C LYS A 23 -5.83 3.43 -19.99
N TYR A 24 -7.15 3.47 -20.17
CA TYR A 24 -7.84 4.58 -20.85
C TYR A 24 -7.82 5.87 -20.04
N ALA A 25 -7.68 5.78 -18.72
CA ALA A 25 -7.50 6.95 -17.85
C ALA A 25 -6.05 7.49 -17.84
N ASP A 26 -5.13 6.91 -18.62
CA ASP A 26 -3.69 7.24 -18.62
C ASP A 26 -3.03 7.15 -17.23
N ARG A 27 -3.53 6.24 -16.39
CA ARG A 27 -3.07 6.03 -15.00
C ARG A 27 -2.05 4.91 -14.86
N LEU A 28 -1.76 4.14 -15.91
CA LEU A 28 -0.70 3.12 -15.90
C LEU A 28 0.69 3.73 -16.12
N THR A 29 1.12 4.57 -15.18
CA THR A 29 2.36 5.34 -15.30
C THR A 29 3.04 5.51 -13.95
N LEU A 30 4.38 5.44 -13.96
CA LEU A 30 5.19 5.68 -12.78
C LEU A 30 5.41 7.17 -12.48
N ASN A 31 4.81 8.07 -13.28
CA ASN A 31 4.88 9.50 -13.02
C ASN A 31 3.99 9.86 -11.81
N PRO A 32 4.56 10.28 -10.66
CA PRO A 32 3.79 10.59 -9.46
C PRO A 32 2.80 11.75 -9.67
N LEU A 33 3.11 12.69 -10.57
CA LEU A 33 2.26 13.85 -10.85
C LEU A 33 0.88 13.46 -11.37
N LYS A 34 0.79 12.33 -12.09
CA LYS A 34 -0.49 11.84 -12.64
C LYS A 34 -1.39 11.23 -11.57
N HIS A 35 -0.85 10.92 -10.37
CA HIS A 35 -1.58 10.30 -9.26
C HIS A 35 -1.92 11.26 -8.12
N LEU A 36 -1.36 12.47 -8.16
CA LEU A 36 -1.68 13.52 -7.20
C LEU A 36 -3.07 14.12 -7.50
N ASP A 37 -3.81 14.39 -6.44
CA ASP A 37 -5.00 15.23 -6.48
C ASP A 37 -4.58 16.65 -6.06
N PRO A 38 -4.60 17.67 -6.93
CA PRO A 38 -4.19 19.02 -6.57
C PRO A 38 -4.93 19.57 -5.34
N PHE A 39 -6.18 19.17 -5.14
CA PHE A 39 -6.96 19.58 -3.98
C PHE A 39 -6.53 18.82 -2.72
N GLY A 40 -6.65 17.49 -2.74
CA GLY A 40 -6.38 16.63 -1.59
C GLY A 40 -4.91 16.50 -1.20
N SER A 41 -3.99 16.61 -2.16
CA SER A 41 -2.54 16.41 -1.95
C SER A 41 -1.75 17.71 -1.78
N VAL A 42 -2.29 18.87 -2.18
CA VAL A 42 -1.57 20.17 -2.11
C VAL A 42 -2.39 21.22 -1.37
N LEU A 43 -3.59 21.54 -1.86
CA LEU A 43 -4.38 22.65 -1.32
C LEU A 43 -4.86 22.41 0.11
N LEU A 44 -5.41 21.23 0.39
CA LEU A 44 -5.92 20.87 1.71
C LEU A 44 -4.79 20.82 2.76
N PRO A 45 -3.65 20.15 2.53
CA PRO A 45 -2.51 20.21 3.45
C PRO A 45 -2.02 21.64 3.74
N LEU A 46 -1.91 22.49 2.70
CA LEU A 46 -1.50 23.88 2.86
C LEU A 46 -2.47 24.66 3.75
N LEU A 47 -3.78 24.47 3.54
CA LEU A 47 -4.81 25.11 4.34
C LEU A 47 -4.79 24.62 5.79
N LEU A 48 -4.57 23.33 6.02
CA LEU A 48 -4.47 22.76 7.37
C LEU A 48 -3.23 23.25 8.13
N VAL A 49 -2.09 23.40 7.45
CA VAL A 49 -0.88 24.00 8.02
C VAL A 49 -1.12 25.47 8.35
N PHE A 50 -1.75 26.23 7.43
CA PHE A 50 -2.04 27.64 7.64
C PHE A 50 -3.04 27.89 8.78
N THR A 51 -4.05 27.04 8.91
CA THR A 51 -5.05 27.08 9.98
C THR A 51 -4.57 26.47 11.30
N ARG A 52 -3.34 25.93 11.36
CA ARG A 52 -2.77 25.23 12.51
C ARG A 52 -3.68 24.11 13.04
N SER A 53 -4.36 23.43 12.12
CA SER A 53 -5.22 22.30 12.48
C SER A 53 -4.39 21.19 13.14
N PRO A 54 -4.87 20.55 14.22
CA PRO A 54 -4.20 19.40 14.83
C PRO A 54 -4.27 18.15 13.94
N PHE A 55 -5.07 18.18 12.87
CA PHE A 55 -5.24 17.09 11.93
C PHE A 55 -4.57 17.41 10.60
N PHE A 56 -3.70 16.49 10.13
CA PHE A 56 -3.11 16.55 8.79
C PHE A 56 -3.75 15.46 7.92
N ILE A 57 -4.49 15.88 6.90
CA ILE A 57 -5.16 14.97 5.97
C ILE A 57 -4.65 15.29 4.56
N ALA A 58 -4.07 14.28 3.92
CA ALA A 58 -3.69 14.31 2.52
C ALA A 58 -4.08 12.96 1.90
N TRP A 59 -4.71 12.99 0.73
CA TRP A 59 -4.98 11.76 -0.04
C TRP A 59 -4.51 11.92 -1.48
N ALA A 60 -4.17 10.79 -2.10
CA ALA A 60 -3.89 10.70 -3.52
C ALA A 60 -5.16 10.21 -4.25
N LYS A 61 -5.22 10.41 -5.57
CA LYS A 61 -6.34 9.91 -6.38
C LYS A 61 -6.04 8.45 -6.76
N PRO A 62 -6.81 7.46 -6.26
CA PRO A 62 -6.54 6.05 -6.52
C PRO A 62 -6.74 5.70 -7.99
N VAL A 63 -6.09 4.62 -8.44
CA VAL A 63 -6.24 4.15 -9.82
C VAL A 63 -7.64 3.57 -10.03
N PRO A 64 -8.41 4.07 -11.01
CA PRO A 64 -9.77 3.60 -11.24
C PRO A 64 -9.75 2.20 -11.86
N TYR A 65 -10.64 1.33 -11.41
CA TYR A 65 -10.93 0.07 -12.05
C TYR A 65 -12.44 -0.21 -12.01
N ASN A 66 -12.94 -0.97 -12.97
CA ASN A 66 -14.33 -1.40 -13.04
C ASN A 66 -14.41 -2.91 -12.72
N PRO A 67 -14.96 -3.30 -11.55
CA PRO A 67 -15.13 -4.71 -11.18
C PRO A 67 -15.91 -5.52 -12.23
N TYR A 68 -16.89 -4.91 -12.90
CA TYR A 68 -17.73 -5.59 -13.91
C TYR A 68 -16.97 -5.97 -15.18
N ASN A 69 -15.82 -5.34 -15.45
CA ASN A 69 -14.99 -5.68 -16.60
C ASN A 69 -14.01 -6.85 -16.31
N LEU A 70 -13.91 -7.30 -15.06
CA LEU A 70 -12.97 -8.35 -14.68
C LEU A 70 -13.44 -9.72 -15.19
N ARG A 71 -12.53 -10.50 -15.78
CA ARG A 71 -12.75 -11.87 -16.25
C ARG A 71 -13.30 -12.78 -15.15
N ASN A 72 -12.78 -12.63 -13.94
CA ASN A 72 -13.26 -13.37 -12.77
C ASN A 72 -13.99 -12.41 -11.83
N GLN A 73 -15.31 -12.47 -11.82
CA GLN A 73 -16.13 -11.59 -10.99
C GLN A 73 -15.99 -11.90 -9.49
N LYS A 74 -15.71 -13.15 -9.12
CA LYS A 74 -15.59 -13.57 -7.72
C LYS A 74 -14.23 -13.24 -7.11
N TYR A 75 -13.15 -13.63 -7.81
CA TYR A 75 -11.79 -13.48 -7.29
C TYR A 75 -11.01 -12.34 -7.94
N GLY A 76 -11.51 -11.74 -9.02
CA GLY A 76 -10.85 -10.62 -9.70
C GLY A 76 -10.60 -9.43 -8.79
N PRO A 77 -11.61 -8.94 -8.03
CA PRO A 77 -11.39 -7.85 -7.08
C PRO A 77 -10.33 -8.16 -6.03
N ALA A 78 -10.24 -9.41 -5.56
CA ALA A 78 -9.20 -9.84 -4.63
C ALA A 78 -7.81 -9.89 -5.26
N ILE A 79 -7.69 -10.35 -6.51
CA ILE A 79 -6.42 -10.32 -7.27
C ILE A 79 -5.95 -8.88 -7.45
N VAL A 80 -6.87 -7.99 -7.85
CA VAL A 80 -6.58 -6.56 -7.99
C VAL A 80 -6.15 -6.00 -6.65
N GLY A 81 -6.90 -6.22 -5.56
CA GLY A 81 -6.55 -5.77 -4.21
C GLY A 81 -5.21 -6.30 -3.71
N ALA A 82 -4.87 -7.55 -3.98
CA ALA A 82 -3.59 -8.13 -3.57
C ALA A 82 -2.38 -7.55 -4.33
N ALA A 83 -2.58 -7.06 -5.57
CA ALA A 83 -1.48 -6.65 -6.44
C ALA A 83 -0.65 -5.49 -5.85
N GLY A 84 -1.30 -4.49 -5.24
CA GLY A 84 -0.61 -3.38 -4.58
C GLY A 84 0.28 -3.86 -3.43
N PRO A 85 -0.26 -4.51 -2.39
CA PRO A 85 0.55 -5.05 -1.28
C PRO A 85 1.65 -6.01 -1.74
N LEU A 86 1.39 -6.89 -2.70
CA LEU A 86 2.38 -7.81 -3.24
C LEU A 86 3.53 -7.07 -3.95
N SER A 87 3.26 -5.97 -4.65
CA SER A 87 4.31 -5.14 -5.26
C SER A 87 5.24 -4.52 -4.21
N ASN A 88 4.69 -4.07 -3.07
CA ASN A 88 5.48 -3.54 -1.97
C ASN A 88 6.34 -4.63 -1.32
N ILE A 89 5.78 -5.83 -1.08
CA ILE A 89 6.56 -6.98 -0.60
C ILE A 89 7.68 -7.32 -1.58
N PHE A 90 7.40 -7.30 -2.88
CA PHE A 90 8.39 -7.57 -3.91
C PHE A 90 9.53 -6.54 -3.90
N ILE A 91 9.23 -5.25 -3.75
CA ILE A 91 10.24 -4.20 -3.58
C ILE A 91 11.06 -4.46 -2.31
N ALA A 92 10.42 -4.77 -1.18
CA ALA A 92 11.13 -5.08 0.06
C ALA A 92 12.07 -6.27 -0.11
N LEU A 93 11.67 -7.33 -0.82
CA LEU A 93 12.49 -8.50 -1.12
C LEU A 93 13.72 -8.14 -1.96
N ILE A 94 13.55 -7.33 -3.01
CA ILE A 94 14.65 -6.88 -3.86
C ILE A 94 15.67 -6.09 -3.03
N PHE A 95 15.21 -5.08 -2.29
CA PHE A 95 16.11 -4.25 -1.48
C PHE A 95 16.74 -5.03 -0.32
N GLY A 96 16.00 -5.95 0.31
CA GLY A 96 16.52 -6.84 1.34
C GLY A 96 17.62 -7.78 0.83
N PHE A 97 17.44 -8.34 -0.37
CA PHE A 97 18.46 -9.16 -1.01
C PHE A 97 19.72 -8.35 -1.32
N PHE A 98 19.60 -7.16 -1.91
CA PHE A 98 20.75 -6.30 -2.18
C PHE A 98 21.47 -5.88 -0.89
N LEU A 99 20.72 -5.52 0.15
CA LEU A 99 21.29 -5.17 1.45
C LEU A 99 22.10 -6.34 2.01
N LYS A 100 21.57 -7.57 1.98
CA LYS A 100 22.30 -8.78 2.40
C LYS A 100 23.61 -8.96 1.64
N VAL A 101 23.58 -8.85 0.31
CA VAL A 101 24.79 -8.99 -0.52
C VAL A 101 25.83 -7.94 -0.14
N LEU A 102 25.42 -6.69 0.06
CA LEU A 102 26.32 -5.59 0.43
C LEU A 102 26.93 -5.77 1.83
N LEU A 103 26.17 -6.32 2.77
CA LEU A 103 26.66 -6.66 4.12
C LEU A 103 27.67 -7.82 4.08
N ILE A 104 27.36 -8.91 3.36
CA ILE A 104 28.24 -10.10 3.26
C ILE A 104 29.54 -9.76 2.54
N THR A 105 29.48 -8.91 1.52
CA THR A 105 30.68 -8.46 0.78
C THR A 105 31.52 -7.45 1.56
N GLY A 106 31.06 -6.98 2.73
CA GLY A 106 31.75 -5.98 3.54
C GLY A 106 31.77 -4.57 2.93
N ASN A 107 31.00 -4.33 1.85
CA ASN A 107 30.89 -3.01 1.22
C ASN A 107 30.13 -2.02 2.10
N ILE A 108 29.26 -2.52 2.98
CA ILE A 108 28.46 -1.74 3.92
C ILE A 108 28.54 -2.42 5.29
N SER A 109 28.68 -1.64 6.36
CA SER A 109 28.49 -2.09 7.74
C SER A 109 27.01 -2.04 8.12
N ALA A 110 26.57 -2.95 8.99
CA ALA A 110 25.24 -2.93 9.59
C ALA A 110 25.14 -1.83 10.68
N ASP A 111 25.40 -0.59 10.28
CA ASP A 111 25.42 0.58 11.13
C ASP A 111 24.61 1.70 10.46
N PHE A 112 23.76 2.35 11.24
CA PHE A 112 22.98 3.51 10.81
C PHE A 112 23.85 4.75 10.50
N SER A 113 25.14 4.75 10.88
CA SER A 113 26.10 5.74 10.38
C SER A 113 26.31 5.65 8.86
N SER A 114 26.11 4.46 8.26
CA SER A 114 26.15 4.29 6.81
C SER A 114 24.84 4.78 6.18
N LEU A 115 24.93 5.85 5.40
CA LEU A 115 23.79 6.38 4.64
C LEU A 115 23.17 5.29 3.74
N ALA A 116 23.99 4.45 3.13
CA ALA A 116 23.51 3.38 2.27
C ALA A 116 22.70 2.36 3.09
N PHE A 117 23.21 1.90 4.23
CA PHE A 117 22.47 1.01 5.12
C PHE A 117 21.12 1.62 5.53
N ALA A 118 21.12 2.87 5.99
CA ALA A 118 19.91 3.56 6.41
C ALA A 118 18.87 3.66 5.29
N VAL A 119 19.29 4.02 4.07
CA VAL A 119 18.38 4.11 2.91
C VAL A 119 17.76 2.75 2.58
N PHE A 120 18.56 1.69 2.48
CA PHE A 120 18.03 0.34 2.22
C PHE A 120 17.08 -0.10 3.33
N TYR A 121 17.46 0.11 4.59
CA TYR A 121 16.64 -0.21 5.76
C TYR A 121 15.28 0.48 5.71
N TYR A 122 15.24 1.79 5.48
CA TYR A 122 13.98 2.54 5.42
C TYR A 122 13.13 2.18 4.20
N VAL A 123 13.73 1.90 3.04
CA VAL A 123 12.98 1.42 1.88
C VAL A 123 12.29 0.11 2.20
N ILE A 124 12.99 -0.86 2.80
CA ILE A 124 12.40 -2.15 3.21
C ILE A 124 11.28 -1.90 4.23
N LEU A 125 11.55 -1.12 5.28
CA LEU A 125 10.61 -0.84 6.36
C LEU A 125 9.32 -0.21 5.85
N ILE A 126 9.41 0.84 5.02
CA ILE A 126 8.26 1.54 4.47
C ILE A 126 7.44 0.63 3.56
N ASN A 127 8.08 -0.16 2.69
CA ASN A 127 7.36 -1.06 1.79
C ASN A 127 6.64 -2.17 2.57
N LEU A 128 7.28 -2.79 3.57
CA LEU A 128 6.62 -3.77 4.42
C LEU A 128 5.46 -3.14 5.19
N MET A 129 5.65 -1.96 5.77
CA MET A 129 4.59 -1.23 6.46
C MET A 129 3.40 -0.97 5.52
N LEU A 130 3.63 -0.43 4.33
CA LEU A 130 2.58 -0.18 3.33
C LEU A 130 1.89 -1.47 2.88
N ALA A 131 2.62 -2.58 2.73
CA ALA A 131 2.05 -3.86 2.35
C ALA A 131 1.12 -4.41 3.44
N PHE A 132 1.63 -4.57 4.66
CA PHE A 132 0.87 -5.19 5.74
C PHE A 132 -0.25 -4.31 6.25
N PHE A 133 -0.08 -2.99 6.23
CA PHE A 133 -1.18 -2.07 6.51
C PHE A 133 -2.32 -2.22 5.50
N ASN A 134 -2.02 -2.26 4.19
CA ASN A 134 -3.07 -2.44 3.18
C ASN A 134 -3.66 -3.85 3.15
N LEU A 135 -3.00 -4.86 3.73
CA LEU A 135 -3.54 -6.22 3.88
C LEU A 135 -4.51 -6.38 5.06
N ILE A 136 -4.64 -5.37 5.93
CA ILE A 136 -5.62 -5.41 7.01
C ILE A 136 -7.03 -5.57 6.39
N PRO A 137 -7.82 -6.56 6.83
CA PRO A 137 -9.14 -6.85 6.25
C PRO A 137 -10.20 -5.86 6.73
N PHE A 138 -9.98 -4.56 6.51
CA PHE A 138 -10.85 -3.48 6.96
C PHE A 138 -11.12 -2.49 5.80
N PRO A 139 -12.38 -2.32 5.35
CA PRO A 139 -12.72 -1.35 4.30
C PRO A 139 -12.34 0.07 4.72
N PRO A 140 -11.67 0.87 3.89
CA PRO A 140 -11.48 0.74 2.44
C PRO A 140 -10.13 0.12 2.02
N LEU A 141 -9.36 -0.47 2.94
CA LEU A 141 -8.04 -1.04 2.64
C LEU A 141 -8.15 -2.25 1.69
N ASP A 142 -7.09 -2.54 0.96
CA ASP A 142 -7.10 -3.62 -0.05
C ASP A 142 -7.40 -5.01 0.51
N GLY A 143 -7.01 -5.29 1.74
CA GLY A 143 -7.28 -6.54 2.45
C GLY A 143 -8.78 -6.83 2.57
N SER A 144 -9.63 -5.80 2.56
CA SER A 144 -11.08 -5.98 2.54
C SER A 144 -11.57 -6.64 1.24
N LYS A 145 -10.93 -6.36 0.09
CA LYS A 145 -11.26 -7.00 -1.20
C LYS A 145 -10.95 -8.50 -1.16
N LEU A 146 -9.88 -8.89 -0.45
CA LEU A 146 -9.57 -10.30 -0.20
C LEU A 146 -10.64 -10.92 0.71
N LEU A 147 -11.00 -10.24 1.81
CA LEU A 147 -12.04 -10.70 2.73
C LEU A 147 -13.37 -10.96 1.99
N PHE A 148 -13.80 -10.05 1.12
CA PHE A 148 -15.05 -10.18 0.37
C PHE A 148 -15.05 -11.32 -0.65
N ALA A 149 -13.87 -11.77 -1.11
CA ALA A 149 -13.79 -12.95 -1.98
C ALA A 149 -14.01 -14.27 -1.23
N PHE A 150 -13.71 -14.32 0.07
CA PHE A 150 -13.96 -15.48 0.93
C PHE A 150 -15.34 -15.41 1.61
N PHE A 151 -15.78 -14.21 1.97
CA PHE A 151 -17.08 -13.95 2.58
C PHE A 151 -17.91 -13.08 1.64
N PRO A 152 -18.74 -13.68 0.76
CA PRO A 152 -19.54 -12.92 -0.18
C PRO A 152 -20.57 -12.09 0.58
N ILE A 153 -20.35 -10.79 0.62
CA ILE A 153 -21.27 -9.79 1.17
C ILE A 153 -22.10 -9.22 0.00
N ARG A 154 -23.33 -8.77 0.28
CA ARG A 154 -24.17 -8.09 -0.73
C ARG A 154 -23.43 -6.86 -1.27
N GLU A 155 -23.50 -6.64 -2.58
CA GLU A 155 -22.81 -5.51 -3.23
C GLU A 155 -23.23 -4.14 -2.66
N GLU A 156 -24.51 -3.98 -2.28
CA GLU A 156 -24.99 -2.78 -1.60
C GLU A 156 -24.24 -2.54 -0.29
N THR A 157 -24.12 -3.58 0.54
CA THR A 157 -23.40 -3.51 1.82
C THR A 157 -21.92 -3.24 1.61
N LYS A 158 -21.31 -3.80 0.55
CA LYS A 158 -19.93 -3.52 0.17
C LYS A 158 -19.74 -2.05 -0.22
N MET A 159 -20.63 -1.48 -1.05
CA MET A 159 -20.60 -0.07 -1.39
C MET A 159 -20.72 0.83 -0.15
N TYR A 160 -21.63 0.51 0.77
CA TYR A 160 -21.76 1.25 2.04
C TYR A 160 -20.50 1.14 2.90
N LEU A 161 -19.90 -0.04 3.00
CA LEU A 161 -18.67 -0.26 3.76
C LEU A 161 -17.47 0.46 3.13
N GLU A 162 -17.36 0.53 1.80
CA GLU A 162 -16.30 1.27 1.12
C GLU A 162 -16.48 2.79 1.25
N GLN A 163 -17.73 3.28 1.14
CA GLN A 163 -18.05 4.71 1.24
C GLN A 163 -17.85 5.26 2.66
N TYR A 164 -18.37 4.56 3.68
CA TYR A 164 -18.27 4.97 5.08
C TYR A 164 -17.05 4.36 5.80
N GLY A 165 -16.29 3.50 5.13
CA GLY A 165 -15.16 2.78 5.70
C GLY A 165 -14.12 3.70 6.31
N PHE A 166 -13.80 4.83 5.66
CA PHE A 166 -12.86 5.82 6.21
C PHE A 166 -13.28 6.36 7.59
N PHE A 167 -14.58 6.55 7.82
CA PHE A 167 -15.09 7.05 9.10
C PHE A 167 -14.87 6.02 10.23
N PHE A 168 -15.01 4.73 9.93
CA PHE A 168 -14.76 3.65 10.89
C PHE A 168 -13.28 3.25 10.98
N LEU A 169 -12.50 3.49 9.92
CA LEU A 169 -11.08 3.17 9.83
C LEU A 169 -10.28 3.96 10.86
N ILE A 170 -10.57 5.25 11.03
CA ILE A 170 -9.81 6.11 11.95
C ILE A 170 -9.95 5.62 13.41
N PRO A 171 -11.17 5.45 13.97
CA PRO A 171 -11.33 4.86 15.30
C PRO A 171 -10.71 3.46 15.41
N PHE A 172 -10.86 2.63 14.39
CA PHE A 172 -10.28 1.30 14.36
C PHE A 172 -8.75 1.34 14.50
N ILE A 173 -8.07 2.17 13.70
CA ILE A 173 -6.61 2.32 13.78
C ILE A 173 -6.19 2.85 15.15
N VAL A 174 -6.90 3.84 15.69
CA VAL A 174 -6.54 4.42 17.01
C VAL A 174 -6.65 3.36 18.11
N LEU A 175 -7.78 2.62 18.14
CA LEU A 175 -8.05 1.59 19.15
C LEU A 175 -7.10 0.39 19.04
N PHE A 176 -6.75 -0.03 17.83
CA PHE A 176 -5.92 -1.21 17.57
C PHE A 176 -4.46 -0.88 17.24
N SER A 177 -4.05 0.39 17.32
CA SER A 177 -2.72 0.89 16.94
C SER A 177 -1.58 0.10 17.57
N GLY A 178 -1.67 -0.21 18.86
CA GLY A 178 -0.65 -1.00 19.57
C GLY A 178 -0.53 -2.43 19.04
N VAL A 179 -1.66 -3.08 18.75
CA VAL A 179 -1.69 -4.45 18.20
C VAL A 179 -1.17 -4.46 16.76
N ILE A 180 -1.68 -3.56 15.92
CA ILE A 180 -1.24 -3.40 14.53
C ILE A 180 0.25 -3.12 14.47
N GLY A 181 0.75 -2.19 15.29
CA GLY A 181 2.17 -1.86 15.38
C GLY A 181 3.02 -3.05 15.81
N THR A 182 2.56 -3.81 16.81
CA THR A 182 3.27 -5.01 17.29
C THR A 182 3.36 -6.08 16.20
N ILE A 183 2.27 -6.32 15.46
CA ILE A 183 2.24 -7.28 14.36
C ILE A 183 3.18 -6.84 13.23
N ILE A 184 3.07 -5.59 12.78
CA ILE A 184 3.92 -5.06 11.69
C ILE A 184 5.40 -5.13 12.10
N HIS A 185 5.74 -4.72 13.32
CA HIS A 185 7.11 -4.77 13.82
C HIS A 185 7.64 -6.21 13.92
N SER A 186 6.80 -7.15 14.38
CA SER A 186 7.17 -8.58 14.43
C SER A 186 7.47 -9.13 13.04
N ILE A 187 6.67 -8.76 12.05
CA ILE A 187 6.88 -9.17 10.65
C ILE A 187 8.14 -8.52 10.08
N GLN A 188 8.38 -7.24 10.33
CA GLN A 188 9.59 -6.54 9.91
C GLN A 188 10.85 -7.22 10.48
N ASN A 189 10.85 -7.54 11.78
CA ASN A 189 11.97 -8.24 12.41
C ASN A 189 12.17 -9.65 11.84
N ALA A 190 11.08 -10.40 11.62
CA ALA A 190 11.16 -11.69 10.95
C ALA A 190 11.74 -11.56 9.53
N PHE A 191 11.35 -10.52 8.79
CA PHE A 191 11.86 -10.24 7.47
C PHE A 191 13.36 -9.93 7.49
N PHE A 192 13.82 -9.02 8.34
CA PHE A 192 15.25 -8.69 8.45
C PHE A 192 16.07 -9.92 8.86
N LYS A 193 15.59 -10.71 9.81
CA LYS A 193 16.25 -11.93 10.25
C LYS A 193 16.37 -12.98 9.14
N VAL A 194 15.31 -13.20 8.37
CA VAL A 194 15.26 -14.26 7.34
C VAL A 194 15.91 -13.82 6.03
N VAL A 195 15.57 -12.62 5.55
CA VAL A 195 15.99 -12.13 4.23
C VAL A 195 17.36 -11.46 4.29
N VAL A 196 17.60 -10.62 5.30
CA VAL A 196 18.85 -9.84 5.41
C VAL A 196 19.89 -10.58 6.25
N GLY A 197 19.47 -11.32 7.27
CA GLY A 197 20.34 -12.04 8.19
C GLY A 197 20.84 -11.21 9.36
N ILE A 198 20.12 -10.12 9.70
CA ILE A 198 20.41 -9.22 10.83
C ILE A 198 19.22 -9.15 11.79
#